data_AF-A0A3S4GV04-F1
#
_entry.id   AF-A0A3S4GV04-F1
#
_cell.length_a   1.000
_cell.length_b   1.000
_cell.length_c   1.000
_cell.angle_alpha   90.00
_cell.angle_beta   90.00
_cell.angle_gamma   90.00
#
_symmetry.space_group_name_H-M   'P 1'
#
loop_
_entity.id
_entity.type
_entity.pdbx_description
1 polymer ?
#
loop_
_entity_poly.entity_id
_entity_poly.type
_entity_poly.pdbx_seq_one_letter_code
_entity_poly.pdbx_strand_id
1 'polypeptide(L)'
;MCAAEDTPSFYGVGYVTFTDEAKAKILRVQRRSLAEHTAVSEAVVIEMAQGAKDQAEVDISMAISGYGGPEGGEDGTPAGTVWFAWNINNITFTSRQHFSGDCQEVLEKCVRFALAELLFLLTKKA
;
A
#
# COMPACT_ATOMS: atom_id res chain seq x y z
N MET A 1 -16.86 -11.72 14.43
CA MET A 1 -16.90 -10.31 14.87
C MET A 1 -15.74 -9.62 14.17
N CYS A 2 -16.02 -8.63 13.32
CA CYS A 2 -14.99 -7.83 12.67
C CYS A 2 -14.58 -6.67 13.60
N ALA A 3 -13.36 -6.13 13.43
CA ALA A 3 -12.87 -5.02 14.26
C ALA A 3 -13.67 -3.72 14.04
N ALA A 4 -14.22 -3.54 12.84
CA ALA A 4 -15.17 -2.49 12.52
C ALA A 4 -16.59 -3.07 12.40
N GLU A 5 -17.58 -2.34 12.90
CA GLU A 5 -18.99 -2.66 12.67
C GLU A 5 -19.29 -2.61 11.17
N ASP A 6 -20.19 -3.50 10.71
CA ASP A 6 -20.67 -3.54 9.32
C ASP A 6 -19.59 -3.72 8.23
N THR A 7 -18.44 -4.33 8.56
CA THR A 7 -17.35 -4.60 7.58
C THR A 7 -17.80 -5.12 6.21
N PRO A 8 -18.76 -6.08 6.10
CA PRO A 8 -19.20 -6.59 4.80
C PRO A 8 -19.84 -5.55 3.87
N SER A 9 -20.31 -4.40 4.39
CA SER A 9 -20.91 -3.36 3.55
C SER A 9 -19.88 -2.50 2.81
N PHE A 10 -18.61 -2.48 3.26
CA PHE A 10 -17.58 -1.61 2.69
C PHE A 10 -16.23 -2.28 2.39
N TYR A 11 -15.98 -3.50 2.88
CA TYR A 11 -14.73 -4.21 2.65
C TYR A 11 -14.96 -5.70 2.32
N GLY A 12 -14.57 -6.09 1.11
CA GLY A 12 -14.72 -7.47 0.61
C GLY A 12 -13.42 -8.25 0.41
N VAL A 13 -12.33 -7.59 0.04
CA VAL A 13 -11.10 -8.26 -0.42
C VAL A 13 -9.84 -7.56 0.11
N GLY A 14 -8.83 -8.36 0.47
CA GLY A 14 -7.49 -7.91 0.82
C GLY A 14 -6.41 -8.81 0.23
N TYR A 15 -5.28 -8.22 -0.12
CA TYR A 15 -4.15 -8.94 -0.71
C TYR A 15 -2.89 -8.73 0.13
N VAL A 16 -2.14 -9.81 0.37
CA VAL A 16 -0.81 -9.75 0.97
C VAL A 16 0.19 -10.31 -0.04
N THR A 17 0.97 -9.43 -0.68
CA THR A 17 1.88 -9.75 -1.78
C THR A 17 3.33 -9.47 -1.41
N PHE A 18 3.87 -10.31 -0.52
CA PHE A 18 5.21 -10.12 0.06
C PHE A 18 6.32 -10.09 -1.00
N THR A 19 6.33 -11.06 -1.92
CA THR A 19 7.37 -11.16 -2.95
C THR A 19 7.03 -10.36 -4.21
N ASP A 20 8.05 -9.99 -4.97
CA ASP A 20 7.90 -9.32 -6.27
C ASP A 20 7.10 -10.18 -7.26
N GLU A 21 7.33 -11.49 -7.23
CA GLU A 21 6.54 -12.44 -8.03
C GLU A 21 5.05 -12.43 -7.64
N ALA A 22 4.73 -12.33 -6.34
CA ALA A 22 3.35 -12.23 -5.89
C ALA A 22 2.71 -10.90 -6.32
N LYS A 23 3.43 -9.78 -6.22
CA LYS A 23 2.98 -8.48 -6.72
C LYS A 23 2.67 -8.54 -8.22
N ALA A 24 3.57 -9.12 -9.01
CA ALA A 24 3.39 -9.25 -10.45
C ALA A 24 2.24 -10.22 -10.82
N LYS A 25 2.13 -11.36 -10.14
CA LYS A 25 1.14 -12.38 -10.46
C LYS A 25 -0.28 -12.02 -10.04
N ILE A 26 -0.44 -11.48 -8.83
CA ILE A 26 -1.76 -11.26 -8.22
C ILE A 26 -2.27 -9.85 -8.58
N LEU A 27 -1.41 -8.85 -8.38
CA LEU A 27 -1.77 -7.43 -8.57
C LEU A 27 -1.32 -6.89 -9.93
N ARG A 28 -0.77 -7.74 -10.82
CA ARG A 28 -0.36 -7.34 -12.18
C ARG A 28 0.65 -6.19 -12.22
N VAL A 29 1.44 -6.03 -11.15
CA VAL A 29 2.57 -5.10 -11.11
C VAL A 29 3.55 -5.47 -12.23
N GLN A 30 4.01 -4.48 -12.98
CA GLN A 30 4.91 -4.69 -14.08
C GLN A 30 6.28 -5.13 -13.55
N ARG A 31 6.80 -6.23 -14.10
CA ARG A 31 8.18 -6.67 -13.81
C ARG A 31 9.21 -5.57 -14.11
N ARG A 32 8.92 -4.72 -15.09
CA ARG A 32 9.75 -3.55 -15.43
C ARG A 32 9.84 -2.56 -14.27
N SER A 33 8.70 -2.17 -13.68
CA SER A 33 8.65 -1.24 -12.55
C SER A 33 9.37 -1.80 -11.32
N LEU A 34 9.22 -3.10 -11.06
CA LEU A 34 9.97 -3.79 -10.00
C LEU A 34 11.49 -3.75 -10.24
N ALA A 35 11.94 -3.94 -11.49
CA ALA A 35 13.35 -3.91 -11.84
C ALA A 35 13.95 -2.49 -11.83
N GLU A 36 13.20 -1.48 -12.30
CA GLU A 36 13.68 -0.09 -12.43
C GLU A 36 13.57 0.69 -11.10
N HIS A 37 12.60 0.36 -10.25
CA HIS A 37 12.27 1.16 -9.08
C HIS A 37 12.28 0.39 -7.75
N THR A 38 12.46 -0.94 -7.77
CA THR A 38 12.22 -1.84 -6.62
C THR A 38 10.76 -1.88 -6.18
N ALA A 39 10.42 -2.87 -5.35
CA ALA A 39 9.09 -2.98 -4.76
C ALA A 39 8.70 -1.82 -3.84
N VAL A 40 9.67 -1.12 -3.25
CA VAL A 40 9.43 0.00 -2.33
C VAL A 40 9.59 1.32 -3.09
N SER A 41 8.62 1.60 -3.96
CA SER A 41 8.61 2.78 -4.82
C SER A 41 7.21 3.29 -5.12
N GLU A 42 7.12 4.56 -5.53
CA GLU A 42 5.88 5.18 -5.98
C GLU A 42 5.23 4.39 -7.12
N ALA A 43 6.01 4.05 -8.15
CA ALA A 43 5.51 3.32 -9.33
C ALA A 43 4.85 1.99 -8.94
N VAL A 44 5.50 1.23 -8.05
CA VAL A 44 4.98 -0.08 -7.62
C VAL A 44 3.73 0.06 -6.76
N VAL A 45 3.65 1.02 -5.83
CA VAL A 45 2.42 1.17 -5.03
C VAL A 45 1.24 1.68 -5.85
N ILE A 46 1.47 2.51 -6.88
CA ILE A 46 0.43 2.89 -7.85
C ILE A 46 -0.10 1.65 -8.58
N GLU A 47 0.79 0.82 -9.11
CA GLU A 47 0.40 -0.40 -9.82
C GLU A 47 -0.28 -1.42 -8.89
N MET A 48 0.19 -1.56 -7.65
CA MET A 48 -0.45 -2.40 -6.64
C MET A 48 -1.87 -1.93 -6.34
N ALA A 49 -2.09 -0.62 -6.14
CA ALA A 49 -3.40 -0.07 -5.87
C ALA A 49 -4.34 -0.25 -7.08
N GLN A 50 -3.87 0.03 -8.30
CA GLN A 50 -4.64 -0.18 -9.51
C GLN A 50 -4.99 -1.66 -9.70
N GLY A 51 -4.03 -2.56 -9.54
CA GLY A 51 -4.24 -3.99 -9.65
C GLY A 51 -5.25 -4.52 -8.62
N ALA A 52 -5.17 -4.06 -7.37
CA ALA A 52 -6.13 -4.43 -6.33
C ALA A 52 -7.53 -3.94 -6.67
N LYS A 53 -7.66 -2.70 -7.19
CA LYS A 53 -8.92 -2.12 -7.63
C LYS A 53 -9.56 -2.95 -8.74
N ASP A 54 -8.79 -3.26 -9.79
CA ASP A 54 -9.28 -3.97 -10.97
C ASP A 54 -9.69 -5.40 -10.64
N GLN A 55 -8.93 -6.08 -9.77
CA GLN A 55 -9.20 -7.48 -9.39
C GLN A 55 -10.38 -7.62 -8.42
N ALA A 56 -10.65 -6.60 -7.60
CA ALA A 56 -11.75 -6.60 -6.64
C ALA A 56 -13.01 -5.89 -7.17
N GLU A 57 -12.93 -5.23 -8.33
CA GLU A 57 -14.03 -4.45 -8.94
C GLU A 57 -14.62 -3.39 -7.99
N VAL A 58 -13.76 -2.68 -7.26
CA VAL A 58 -14.13 -1.67 -6.25
C VAL A 58 -13.84 -0.25 -6.70
N ASP A 59 -14.44 0.76 -6.06
CA ASP A 59 -14.18 2.17 -6.36
C ASP A 59 -12.89 2.70 -5.72
N ILE A 60 -12.57 2.19 -4.52
CA ILE A 60 -11.46 2.63 -3.69
C ILE A 60 -10.52 1.45 -3.41
N SER A 61 -9.22 1.65 -3.59
CA SER A 61 -8.19 0.72 -3.18
C SER A 61 -7.02 1.44 -2.52
N MET A 62 -6.24 0.69 -1.75
CA MET A 62 -5.06 1.20 -1.06
C MET A 62 -3.93 0.17 -1.15
N ALA A 63 -2.71 0.64 -1.33
CA ALA A 63 -1.51 -0.18 -1.35
C ALA A 63 -0.44 0.39 -0.42
N ILE A 64 0.30 -0.51 0.22
CA ILE A 64 1.41 -0.19 1.12
C ILE A 64 2.57 -1.10 0.73
N SER A 65 3.75 -0.53 0.51
CA SER A 65 4.98 -1.30 0.32
C SER A 65 6.16 -0.60 0.98
N GLY A 66 6.92 -1.32 1.79
CA GLY A 66 7.98 -0.72 2.58
C GLY A 66 8.87 -1.73 3.28
N TYR A 67 9.98 -1.22 3.82
CA TYR A 67 10.92 -1.98 4.62
C TYR A 67 10.58 -1.80 6.10
N GLY A 68 9.96 -2.81 6.73
CA GLY A 68 9.64 -2.76 8.16
C GLY A 68 10.88 -2.77 9.06
N GLY A 69 12.00 -3.30 8.58
CA GLY A 69 13.23 -3.49 9.36
C GLY A 69 13.42 -4.93 9.87
N PRO A 70 14.56 -5.24 10.51
CA PRO A 70 15.64 -4.28 10.85
C PRO A 70 16.46 -3.84 9.63
N GLU A 71 16.41 -4.60 8.54
CA GLU A 71 17.13 -4.30 7.31
C GLU A 71 16.35 -3.36 6.39
N GLY A 72 17.09 -2.58 5.62
CA GLY A 72 16.56 -1.74 4.54
C GLY A 72 16.57 -2.47 3.20
N GLY A 73 16.46 -1.71 2.11
CA GLY A 73 16.62 -2.22 0.76
C GLY A 73 18.09 -2.43 0.38
N GLU A 74 18.35 -3.39 -0.51
CA GLU A 74 19.67 -3.62 -1.10
C GLU A 74 20.20 -2.40 -1.88
N ASP A 75 19.29 -1.52 -2.32
CA ASP A 75 19.56 -0.25 -2.98
C ASP A 75 20.01 0.86 -2.01
N GLY A 76 20.12 0.57 -0.71
CA GLY A 76 20.47 1.52 0.34
C GLY A 76 19.28 2.27 0.92
N THR A 77 18.05 1.95 0.51
CA THR A 77 16.84 2.54 1.10
C THR A 77 16.74 2.16 2.59
N PRO A 78 16.63 3.12 3.53
CA PRO A 78 16.64 2.79 4.96
C PRO A 78 15.42 1.96 5.41
N ALA A 79 15.63 1.10 6.41
CA ALA A 79 14.55 0.52 7.19
C ALA A 79 13.61 1.61 7.73
N GLY A 80 12.31 1.32 7.77
CA GLY A 80 11.25 2.27 8.09
C GLY A 80 10.73 3.06 6.88
N THR A 81 11.35 2.95 5.69
CA THR A 81 10.84 3.62 4.48
C THR A 81 9.65 2.87 3.93
N VAL A 82 8.52 3.57 3.77
CA VAL A 82 7.27 2.99 3.29
C VAL A 82 6.59 3.93 2.29
N TRP A 83 6.16 3.36 1.18
CA TRP A 83 5.32 3.99 0.17
C TRP A 83 3.86 3.58 0.33
N PHE A 84 2.98 4.53 0.04
CA PHE A 84 1.53 4.40 0.11
C PHE A 84 0.91 4.87 -1.20
N ALA A 85 -0.17 4.21 -1.61
CA ALA A 85 -1.05 4.71 -2.65
C ALA A 85 -2.51 4.53 -2.24
N TRP A 86 -3.35 5.52 -2.56
CA TRP A 86 -4.80 5.46 -2.44
C TRP A 86 -5.41 5.78 -3.80
N ASN A 87 -6.07 4.80 -4.42
CA ASN A 87 -6.83 5.02 -5.64
C ASN A 87 -8.29 5.26 -5.25
N ILE A 88 -8.81 6.44 -5.57
CA ILE A 88 -10.19 6.85 -5.26
C ILE A 88 -10.81 7.34 -6.56
N ASN A 89 -11.75 6.57 -7.11
CA ASN A 89 -12.45 6.90 -8.36
C ASN A 89 -11.48 7.19 -9.52
N ASN A 90 -10.47 6.33 -9.71
CA ASN A 90 -9.43 6.43 -10.74
C ASN A 90 -8.44 7.60 -10.55
N ILE A 91 -8.47 8.29 -9.41
CA ILE A 91 -7.47 9.28 -9.04
C ILE A 91 -6.58 8.65 -7.97
N THR A 92 -5.29 8.52 -8.25
CA THR A 92 -4.32 7.93 -7.33
C THR A 92 -3.54 9.03 -6.61
N PHE A 93 -3.52 8.94 -5.28
CA PHE A 93 -2.68 9.75 -4.38
C PHE A 93 -1.57 8.87 -3.85
N THR A 94 -0.38 9.43 -3.68
CA THR A 94 0.80 8.71 -3.19
C THR A 94 1.46 9.46 -2.04
N SER A 95 2.12 8.73 -1.15
CA SER A 95 2.93 9.32 -0.09
C SER A 95 4.11 8.41 0.25
N ARG A 96 5.25 9.01 0.55
CA ARG A 96 6.42 8.33 1.11
C ARG A 96 6.59 8.79 2.55
N GLN A 97 6.69 7.83 3.46
CA GLN A 97 6.98 8.09 4.87
C GLN A 97 8.25 7.35 5.31
N HIS A 98 8.86 7.87 6.36
CA HIS A 98 9.92 7.19 7.09
C HIS A 98 9.51 7.08 8.56
N PHE A 99 9.32 5.86 9.04
CA PHE A 99 8.93 5.60 10.43
C PHE A 99 10.11 5.06 11.21
N SER A 100 10.30 5.61 12.42
CA SER A 100 11.24 5.06 13.39
C SER A 100 10.60 3.91 14.16
N GLY A 101 11.44 3.07 14.77
CA GLY A 101 11.01 1.97 15.63
C GLY A 101 11.43 0.61 15.09
N ASP A 102 11.07 -0.44 15.82
CA ASP A 102 11.19 -1.80 15.33
C ASP A 102 10.14 -2.12 14.26
N CYS A 103 10.22 -3.33 13.68
CA CYS A 103 9.32 -3.76 12.61
C CYS A 103 7.84 -3.73 13.02
N GLN A 104 7.52 -4.05 14.27
CA GLN A 104 6.16 -4.02 14.77
C GLN A 104 5.68 -2.56 14.89
N GLU A 105 6.49 -1.68 15.48
CA GLU A 105 6.17 -0.26 15.61
C GLU A 105 5.99 0.42 14.25
N VAL A 106 6.84 0.09 13.27
CA VAL A 106 6.73 0.59 11.90
C VAL A 106 5.42 0.13 11.28
N LEU A 107 5.07 -1.16 11.39
CA LEU A 107 3.83 -1.70 10.84
C LEU A 107 2.59 -1.01 11.44
N GLU A 108 2.55 -0.85 12.76
CA GLU A 108 1.45 -0.17 13.45
C GLU A 108 1.30 1.29 12.99
N LYS A 109 2.41 2.02 12.86
CA LYS A 109 2.42 3.40 12.35
C LYS A 109 1.94 3.47 10.90
N CYS A 110 2.35 2.52 10.05
CA CYS A 110 1.92 2.44 8.66
C CYS A 110 0.41 2.26 8.54
N VAL A 111 -0.17 1.30 9.26
CA VAL A 111 -1.62 1.03 9.22
C VAL A 111 -2.41 2.25 9.68
N ARG A 112 -2.00 2.89 10.78
CA ARG A 112 -2.65 4.11 11.28
C ARG A 112 -2.57 5.26 10.29
N PHE A 113 -1.39 5.49 9.72
CA PHE A 113 -1.18 6.53 8.71
C PHE A 113 -2.05 6.29 7.47
N ALA A 114 -2.05 5.05 6.96
CA ALA A 114 -2.78 4.66 5.77
C ALA A 114 -4.30 4.93 5.89
N LEU A 115 -4.89 4.57 7.04
CA LEU A 115 -6.30 4.78 7.33
C LEU A 115 -6.65 6.24 7.61
N ALA A 116 -5.79 6.96 8.34
CA ALA A 116 -6.01 8.38 8.65
C ALA A 116 -5.98 9.24 7.38
N GLU A 117 -5.05 8.97 6.48
CA GLU A 117 -4.94 9.70 5.21
C GLU A 117 -6.12 9.39 4.28
N LEU A 118 -6.57 8.13 4.22
CA LEU A 118 -7.78 7.78 3.47
C LEU A 118 -9.00 8.57 3.96
N LEU A 119 -9.18 8.68 5.28
CA LEU A 119 -10.27 9.48 5.86
C LEU A 119 -10.16 10.96 5.47
N PHE A 120 -8.95 11.52 5.51
CA PHE A 120 -8.70 12.89 5.07
C PHE A 120 -9.03 13.10 3.58
N LEU A 121 -8.61 12.17 2.71
CA LEU A 121 -8.86 12.24 1.27
C LEU A 121 -10.36 12.13 0.92
N LEU A 122 -11.12 11.32 1.66
CA LEU A 122 -12.56 11.17 1.46
C LEU A 122 -13.35 12.39 1.96
N THR A 123 -12.90 13.04 3.03
CA THR A 123 -13.61 14.20 3.62
C THR A 123 -13.33 15.52 2.89
N LYS A 124 -12.20 15.67 2.20
CA LYS A 124 -11.90 16.87 1.39
C LYS A 124 -12.56 16.90 0.01
N LYS A 125 -13.11 15.77 -0.45
CA LYS A 125 -13.78 15.64 -1.76
C LYS A 125 -15.31 15.56 -1.66
N ALA A 126 -15.88 15.68 -0.46
CA ALA A 126 -17.31 15.80 -0.22
C ALA A 126 -17.77 17.26 -0.23
#